data_AF-A0A174AIT5-F1
#
_entry.id   AF-A0A174AIT5-F1
#
_cell.length_a   1.000
_cell.length_b   1.000
_cell.length_c   1.000
_cell.angle_alpha   90.00
_cell.angle_beta   90.00
_cell.angle_gamma   90.00
#
_symmetry.space_group_name_H-M   'P 1'
#
loop_
_entity.id
_entity.type
_entity.pdbx_description
1 polymer ?
#
loop_
_entity_poly.entity_id
_entity_poly.type
_entity_poly.pdbx_seq_one_letter_code
_entity_poly.pdbx_strand_id
1 'polypeptide(L)'
;MNTIIGYANYDVLRHEKRTIFTFGCPHSQASISEKVEIELPAGFEICENTAGETMIVTPDGATYLANEILLSFGGSPVMEWYDGEKVHRVTCSFKMV
;
A
#
# COMPACT_ATOMS: atom_id res chain seq x y z
N MET A 1 7.55 2.62 14.14
CA MET A 1 6.75 2.97 12.96
C MET A 1 7.51 2.42 11.78
N ASN A 2 6.81 1.67 10.92
CA ASN A 2 7.41 0.96 9.80
C ASN A 2 7.04 1.70 8.50
N THR A 3 7.94 1.73 7.54
CA THR A 3 7.75 2.47 6.28
C THR A 3 8.08 1.57 5.10
N ILE A 4 7.26 1.64 4.06
CA ILE A 4 7.52 1.01 2.76
C ILE A 4 7.65 2.06 1.67
N ILE A 5 8.44 1.75 0.63
CA ILE A 5 8.55 2.60 -0.57
C ILE A 5 7.54 2.12 -1.60
N GLY A 6 6.58 2.99 -1.94
CA GLY A 6 5.58 2.75 -2.97
C GLY A 6 5.60 3.81 -4.04
N TYR A 7 4.51 3.87 -4.83
CA TYR A 7 4.31 4.87 -5.86
C TYR A 7 2.96 5.56 -5.69
N ALA A 8 2.96 6.89 -5.78
CA ALA A 8 1.76 7.68 -6.03
C ALA A 8 1.62 7.89 -7.53
N ASN A 9 0.50 7.46 -8.09
CA ASN A 9 0.22 7.45 -9.52
C ASN A 9 -0.91 8.43 -9.84
N TYR A 10 -0.68 9.28 -10.82
CA TYR A 10 -1.60 10.34 -11.24
C TYR A 10 -2.03 10.14 -12.69
N ASP A 11 -3.18 10.74 -13.02
CA ASP A 11 -3.80 10.65 -14.35
C ASP A 11 -3.94 9.21 -14.85
N VAL A 12 -4.30 8.30 -13.94
CA VAL A 12 -4.62 6.91 -14.27
C VAL A 12 -5.99 6.87 -14.96
N LEU A 13 -6.07 6.21 -16.11
CA LEU A 13 -7.30 6.08 -16.89
C LEU A 13 -8.48 5.57 -16.03
N ARG A 14 -9.63 6.26 -16.07
CA ARG A 14 -10.83 6.07 -15.23
C ARG A 14 -10.70 6.45 -13.75
N HIS A 15 -9.51 6.87 -13.32
CA HIS A 15 -9.20 7.30 -11.96
C HIS A 15 -8.54 8.69 -11.93
N GLU A 16 -8.71 9.50 -12.98
CA GLU A 16 -7.94 10.71 -13.24
C GLU A 16 -8.06 11.74 -12.09
N LYS A 17 -9.17 11.73 -11.35
CA LYS A 17 -9.41 12.65 -10.23
C LYS A 17 -8.93 12.14 -8.87
N ARG A 18 -8.17 11.05 -8.82
CA ARG A 18 -7.72 10.40 -7.59
C ARG A 18 -6.29 9.88 -7.75
N THR A 19 -5.49 10.04 -6.70
CA THR A 19 -4.18 9.38 -6.63
C THR A 19 -4.36 7.89 -6.38
N ILE A 20 -3.66 7.07 -7.17
CA ILE A 20 -3.61 5.62 -7.01
C ILE A 20 -2.24 5.24 -6.43
N PHE A 21 -2.24 4.54 -5.31
CA PHE A 21 -1.07 4.02 -4.65
C PHE A 21 -0.82 2.57 -5.06
N THR A 22 0.42 2.27 -5.41
CA THR A 22 0.87 0.91 -5.75
C THR A 22 2.19 0.59 -5.04
N PHE A 23 2.48 -0.70 -4.92
CA PHE A 23 3.74 -1.21 -4.38
C PHE A 23 4.49 -2.05 -5.43
N GLY A 24 5.83 -2.05 -5.37
CA GLY A 24 6.69 -2.79 -6.29
C GLY A 24 6.93 -2.09 -7.62
N CYS A 25 5.87 -1.63 -8.30
CA CYS A 25 5.98 -0.89 -9.56
C CYS A 25 4.93 0.23 -9.71
N PRO A 26 5.18 1.22 -10.59
CA PRO A 26 4.18 2.19 -11.02
C PRO A 26 2.94 1.53 -11.63
N HIS A 27 1.78 2.19 -11.52
CA HIS A 27 0.57 1.76 -12.20
C HIS A 27 0.73 1.89 -13.72
N SER A 28 0.43 0.83 -14.48
CA SER A 28 0.72 0.73 -15.92
C SER A 28 0.03 1.77 -16.81
N GLN A 29 -1.07 2.34 -16.33
CA GLN A 29 -1.85 3.37 -17.03
C GLN A 29 -1.66 4.78 -16.45
N ALA A 30 -0.70 4.98 -15.54
CA ALA A 30 -0.40 6.30 -15.01
C ALA A 30 0.35 7.14 -16.04
N SER A 31 0.02 8.43 -16.12
CA SER A 31 0.84 9.38 -16.90
C SER A 31 2.04 9.87 -16.11
N ILE A 32 1.90 9.96 -14.79
CA ILE A 32 2.95 10.38 -13.85
C ILE A 32 2.94 9.44 -12.66
N SER A 33 4.13 9.01 -12.25
CA SER A 33 4.33 8.18 -11.06
C SER A 33 5.51 8.68 -10.27
N GLU A 34 5.29 8.92 -8.98
CA GLU A 34 6.30 9.43 -8.05
C GLU A 34 6.52 8.43 -6.92
N LYS A 35 7.75 8.29 -6.45
CA LYS A 35 8.04 7.47 -5.28
C LYS A 35 7.53 8.15 -4.02
N VAL A 36 6.97 7.35 -3.13
CA VAL A 36 6.46 7.81 -1.83
C VAL A 36 6.92 6.90 -0.71
N GLU A 37 7.21 7.50 0.44
CA GLU A 37 7.32 6.79 1.71
C GLU A 37 5.92 6.67 2.30
N ILE A 38 5.43 5.43 2.45
CA ILE A 38 4.14 5.13 3.09
C ILE A 38 4.42 4.61 4.49
N GLU A 39 3.95 5.33 5.50
CA GLU A 39 4.09 4.96 6.89
C GLU A 39 2.93 4.05 7.31
N LEU A 40 3.28 2.88 7.82
CA LEU A 40 2.32 1.90 8.30
C LEU A 40 1.82 2.28 9.69
N PRO A 41 0.50 2.11 9.96
CA PRO A 41 -0.05 2.27 11.30
C PRO A 41 0.63 1.37 12.33
N ALA A 42 0.44 1.66 13.61
CA ALA A 42 0.97 0.83 14.69
C ALA A 42 0.42 -0.61 14.62
N GLY A 43 1.26 -1.59 14.96
CA GLY A 43 0.92 -3.01 14.96
C GLY A 43 1.21 -3.75 13.64
N PHE A 44 1.55 -3.04 12.57
CA PHE A 44 2.01 -3.66 11.33
C PHE A 44 3.53 -3.89 11.35
N GLU A 45 3.95 -5.08 10.92
CA GLU A 45 5.37 -5.43 10.77
C GLU A 45 5.73 -5.67 9.30
N ILE A 46 7.01 -5.47 8.96
CA ILE A 46 7.54 -5.72 7.62
C ILE A 46 8.47 -6.92 7.72
N CYS A 47 8.28 -7.89 6.83
CA CYS A 47 9.22 -9.00 6.64
C CYS A 47 9.45 -9.25 5.16
N GLU A 48 10.30 -10.23 4.85
CA GLU A 48 10.66 -10.61 3.49
C GLU A 48 10.42 -12.10 3.31
N ASN A 49 9.85 -12.50 2.18
CA ASN A 49 9.71 -13.92 1.85
C ASN A 49 10.99 -14.49 1.19
N THR A 50 11.01 -15.79 0.91
CA THR A 50 12.19 -16.43 0.30
C THR A 50 12.52 -15.96 -1.12
N ALA A 51 11.61 -15.24 -1.79
CA ALA A 51 11.80 -14.66 -3.11
C ALA A 51 12.32 -13.22 -3.06
N GLY A 52 12.56 -12.66 -1.87
CA GLY A 52 12.98 -11.27 -1.70
C GLY A 52 11.84 -10.26 -1.78
N GLU A 53 10.58 -10.71 -1.72
CA GLU A 53 9.41 -9.82 -1.80
C GLU A 53 9.04 -9.30 -0.42
N THR A 54 8.67 -8.02 -0.36
CA THR A 54 8.22 -7.37 0.87
C THR A 54 6.83 -7.88 1.26
N MET A 55 6.76 -8.43 2.46
CA MET A 55 5.54 -8.91 3.11
C MET A 55 5.17 -7.98 4.25
N ILE A 56 3.87 -7.90 4.53
CA ILE A 56 3.32 -7.16 5.67
C ILE A 56 2.64 -8.15 6.60
N VAL A 57 3.03 -8.11 7.88
CA VAL A 57 2.33 -8.79 8.96
C VAL A 57 1.31 -7.81 9.54
N THR A 58 0.04 -8.20 9.53
CA THR A 58 -1.08 -7.41 10.06
C THR A 58 -1.14 -7.51 11.59
N PRO A 59 -1.85 -6.59 12.27
CA PRO A 59 -1.94 -6.60 13.74
C PRO A 59 -2.54 -7.87 14.37
N ASP A 60 -3.30 -8.65 13.59
CA ASP A 60 -3.87 -9.95 13.96
C ASP A 60 -2.96 -11.14 13.60
N GLY A 61 -1.76 -10.88 13.07
CA GLY A 61 -0.72 -11.88 12.80
C GLY A 61 -0.81 -12.56 11.43
N ALA A 62 -1.77 -12.20 10.57
CA ALA A 62 -1.80 -12.67 9.20
C ALA A 62 -0.67 -12.01 8.37
N THR A 63 -0.18 -12.69 7.34
CA THR A 63 0.93 -12.21 6.51
C THR A 63 0.53 -12.19 5.05
N TYR A 64 0.73 -11.05 4.38
CA TYR A 64 0.37 -10.83 2.99
C TYR A 64 1.51 -10.18 2.22
N LEU A 65 1.52 -10.31 0.89
CA LEU A 65 2.40 -9.46 0.09
C LEU A 65 1.94 -8.01 0.21
N ALA A 66 2.89 -7.07 0.26
CA ALA A 66 2.56 -5.66 0.42
C ALA A 66 1.62 -5.13 -0.69
N ASN A 67 1.74 -5.63 -1.92
CA ASN A 67 0.87 -5.24 -3.04
C ASN A 67 -0.53 -5.88 -3.02
N GLU A 68 -0.77 -6.91 -2.19
CA GLU A 68 -2.09 -7.53 -2.04
C GLU A 68 -3.01 -6.71 -1.14
N ILE A 69 -2.44 -6.07 -0.12
CA ILE A 69 -3.22 -5.36 0.91
C ILE A 69 -3.06 -3.83 0.87
N LEU A 70 -2.08 -3.30 0.14
CA LEU A 70 -1.97 -1.86 -0.11
C LEU A 70 -2.97 -1.45 -1.21
N LEU A 71 -3.96 -0.67 -0.83
CA LEU A 71 -4.99 -0.15 -1.73
C LEU A 71 -5.04 1.39 -1.70
N SER A 72 -5.89 1.94 -2.57
CA SER A 72 -6.17 3.38 -2.65
C SER A 72 -7.61 3.65 -2.26
N PHE A 73 -7.83 4.50 -1.25
CA PHE A 73 -9.18 4.91 -0.85
C PHE A 73 -9.21 6.39 -0.50
N GLY A 74 -10.14 7.13 -1.10
CA GLY A 74 -10.29 8.57 -0.84
C GLY A 74 -9.08 9.42 -1.22
N GLY A 75 -8.19 8.94 -2.10
CA GLY A 75 -6.93 9.62 -2.45
C GLY A 75 -5.81 9.42 -1.42
N SER A 76 -5.92 8.41 -0.57
CA SER A 76 -4.88 8.01 0.39
C SER A 76 -4.52 6.53 0.26
N PRO A 77 -3.29 6.13 0.61
CA PRO A 77 -2.92 4.73 0.75
C PRO A 77 -3.65 4.16 1.96
N VAL A 78 -4.17 2.95 1.82
CA VAL A 78 -4.80 2.21 2.92
C VAL A 78 -4.28 0.78 2.95
N MET A 79 -4.14 0.22 4.15
CA MET A 79 -4.01 -1.23 4.32
C MET A 79 -5.40 -1.81 4.51
N GLU A 80 -5.76 -2.77 3.66
CA GLU A 80 -7.02 -3.52 3.73
C GLU A 80 -6.76 -5.01 3.74
N TRP A 81 -7.29 -5.72 4.73
CA TRP A 81 -7.13 -7.18 4.85
C TRP A 81 -8.39 -7.81 5.47
N TYR A 82 -8.52 -9.13 5.34
CA TYR A 82 -9.63 -9.92 5.88
C TYR A 82 -9.12 -10.84 6.97
N ASP A 83 -9.68 -10.73 8.17
CA ASP A 83 -9.25 -11.51 9.35
C ASP A 83 -9.92 -12.89 9.46
N GLY A 84 -10.74 -13.28 8.49
CA GLY A 84 -11.58 -14.48 8.56
C GLY A 84 -13.03 -14.21 8.98
N GLU A 85 -13.33 -13.01 9.47
CA GLU A 85 -14.68 -12.60 9.88
C GLU A 85 -15.13 -11.33 9.14
N LYS A 86 -14.29 -10.31 9.07
CA LYS A 86 -14.58 -9.01 8.46
C LYS A 86 -13.38 -8.40 7.75
N VAL A 87 -13.67 -7.45 6.88
CA VAL A 87 -12.65 -6.63 6.23
C VAL A 87 -12.27 -5.48 7.15
N HIS A 88 -10.97 -5.34 7.40
CA HIS A 88 -10.37 -4.18 8.08
C HIS A 88 -9.80 -3.23 7.04
N ARG A 89 -9.87 -1.93 7.32
CA ARG A 89 -9.21 -0.90 6.51
C ARG A 89 -8.65 0.18 7.42
N VAL A 90 -7.37 0.51 7.25
CA VAL A 90 -6.72 1.58 7.99
C VAL A 90 -5.96 2.48 7.02
N THR A 91 -6.14 3.79 7.15
CA THR A 91 -5.43 4.79 6.35
C THR A 91 -3.98 4.90 6.80
N CYS A 92 -3.06 4.89 5.84
CA CYS A 92 -1.64 5.15 6.04
C CYS A 92 -1.34 6.63 5.82
N SER A 93 -0.33 7.15 6.53
CA SER A 93 0.25 8.45 6.17
C SER A 93 1.27 8.23 5.05
N PHE A 94 1.57 9.26 4.26
CA PHE A 94 2.62 9.20 3.26
C PHE A 94 3.25 10.57 3.02
N LYS A 95 4.47 10.55 2.46
CA LYS A 95 5.17 11.74 1.97
C LYS A 95 5.93 11.42 0.69
N MET A 96 6.14 12.44 -0.13
CA MET A 96 6.95 12.35 -1.34
C MET A 96 8.44 12.20 -0.98
N VAL A 97 9.19 11.50 -1.82
CA VAL A 97 10.65 11.27 -1.69
C VAL A 97 11.43 12.14 -2.66
#